data_AF-A0A7J7H1N9-F1
#
_entry.id   AF-A0A7J7H1N9-F1
#
_cell.length_a   1.000
_cell.length_b   1.000
_cell.length_c   1.000
_cell.angle_alpha   90.00
_cell.angle_beta   90.00
_cell.angle_gamma   90.00
#
_symmetry.space_group_name_H-M   'P 1'
#
loop_
_entity.id
_entity.type
_entity.pdbx_description
1 polymer ?
#
loop_
_entity_poly.entity_id
_entity_poly.type
_entity_poly.pdbx_seq_one_letter_code
_entity_poly.pdbx_strand_id
1 'polypeptide(L)'
;MAHSLSRPLGAPPQSATTVRHDPVNCPDIDPDGKKKVIKDVIEAIDEENKSVTFKVIGGDVTELYRTFKITVHVDTKGENNLVTWTFEYEKKSEDVEDPNTLMDFAINVSKDIESHHLKS
;
A
#
# COMPACT_ATOMS: atom_id res chain seq x y z
N MET A 1 7.31 -26.05 35.57
CA MET A 1 7.59 -26.31 34.15
C MET A 1 6.52 -25.57 33.36
N ALA A 2 6.87 -24.45 32.73
CA ALA A 2 5.97 -23.71 31.84
C ALA A 2 6.27 -24.17 30.42
N HIS A 3 5.32 -24.85 29.78
CA HIS A 3 5.45 -25.17 28.37
C HIS A 3 5.11 -23.90 27.57
N SER A 4 6.12 -23.29 26.95
CA SER A 4 5.88 -22.31 25.89
C SER A 4 5.27 -23.06 24.71
N LEU A 5 4.10 -22.60 24.25
CA LEU A 5 3.60 -23.00 22.95
C LEU A 5 4.31 -22.13 21.92
N SER A 6 5.43 -22.63 21.40
CA SER A 6 6.05 -22.09 20.20
C SER A 6 5.04 -22.22 19.05
N ARG A 7 4.67 -21.07 18.47
CA ARG A 7 3.82 -21.01 17.28
C ARG A 7 4.57 -21.70 16.12
N PRO A 8 3.96 -22.65 15.38
CA PRO A 8 4.65 -23.30 14.28
C PRO A 8 4.91 -22.30 13.15
N LEU A 9 6.17 -22.26 12.71
CA LEU A 9 6.62 -21.50 11.54
C LEU A 9 6.03 -22.18 10.30
N GLY A 10 5.14 -21.49 9.59
CA GLY A 10 4.51 -21.99 8.36
C GLY A 10 2.99 -22.19 8.40
N ALA A 11 2.27 -21.67 9.41
CA ALA A 11 0.82 -21.57 9.30
C ALA A 11 0.47 -20.64 8.12
N PRO A 12 -0.24 -21.10 7.07
CA PRO A 12 -0.72 -20.19 6.03
C PRO A 12 -1.59 -19.12 6.67
N PRO A 13 -1.51 -17.85 6.24
CA PRO A 13 -2.41 -16.82 6.74
C PRO A 13 -3.84 -17.33 6.60
N GLN A 14 -4.55 -17.36 7.73
CA GLN A 14 -5.92 -17.82 7.80
C GLN A 14 -6.74 -16.89 6.91
N SER A 15 -7.29 -17.45 5.83
CA SER A 15 -8.26 -16.80 4.93
C SER A 15 -7.81 -15.44 4.39
N ALA A 16 -6.92 -15.44 3.39
CA ALA A 16 -6.85 -14.33 2.44
C ALA A 16 -8.16 -14.33 1.63
N THR A 17 -9.18 -13.63 2.11
CA THR A 17 -10.36 -13.33 1.30
C THR A 17 -9.90 -12.39 0.19
N THR A 18 -9.63 -12.93 -1.00
CA THR A 18 -9.48 -12.10 -2.19
C THR A 18 -10.85 -11.52 -2.51
N VAL A 19 -11.15 -10.35 -1.93
CA VAL A 19 -12.28 -9.55 -2.39
C VAL A 19 -11.89 -9.06 -3.78
N ARG A 20 -12.51 -9.62 -4.81
CA ARG A 20 -12.39 -9.11 -6.18
C ARG A 20 -13.10 -7.76 -6.23
N HIS A 21 -12.38 -6.69 -5.89
CA HIS A 21 -12.76 -5.35 -6.28
C HIS A 21 -12.30 -5.12 -7.71
N ASP A 22 -13.13 -4.43 -8.49
CA ASP A 22 -12.72 -3.97 -9.81
C ASP A 22 -11.44 -3.14 -9.67
N PRO A 23 -10.47 -3.28 -10.60
CA PRO A 23 -9.24 -2.51 -10.54
C PRO A 23 -9.54 -1.03 -10.36
N VAL A 24 -9.06 -0.44 -9.29
CA VAL A 24 -9.26 0.99 -9.04
C VAL A 24 -8.43 1.73 -10.08
N ASN A 25 -9.08 2.57 -10.89
CA ASN A 25 -8.39 3.49 -11.77
C ASN A 25 -8.13 4.77 -10.96
N CYS A 26 -6.95 4.87 -10.35
CA CYS A 26 -6.49 6.08 -9.69
C CYS A 26 -5.74 6.96 -10.71
N PRO A 27 -6.32 8.09 -11.17
CA PRO A 27 -5.58 9.05 -11.96
C PRO A 27 -4.66 9.87 -11.05
N ASP A 28 -3.37 9.54 -11.04
CA ASP A 28 -2.34 10.36 -10.39
C ASP A 28 -1.92 11.47 -11.36
N ILE A 29 -1.82 12.72 -10.90
CA ILE A 29 -1.28 13.81 -11.73
C ILE A 29 0.19 13.95 -11.37
N ASP A 30 1.09 13.73 -12.32
CA ASP A 30 2.52 13.94 -12.10
C ASP A 30 2.86 15.45 -12.00
N PRO A 31 4.07 15.81 -11.55
CA PRO A 31 4.48 17.22 -11.45
C PRO A 31 4.39 18.00 -12.78
N ASP A 32 4.38 17.30 -13.92
CA ASP A 32 4.24 17.87 -15.26
C ASP A 32 2.77 18.02 -15.70
N GLY A 33 1.81 17.70 -14.84
CA GLY A 33 0.37 17.79 -15.11
C GLY A 33 -0.18 16.63 -15.94
N LYS A 34 0.60 15.57 -16.18
CA LYS A 34 0.14 14.39 -16.92
C LYS A 34 -0.58 13.43 -15.99
N LYS A 35 -1.70 12.90 -16.48
CA LYS A 35 -2.42 11.82 -15.81
C LYS A 35 -1.64 10.53 -15.99
N LYS A 36 -1.25 9.93 -14.87
CA LYS A 36 -0.78 8.56 -14.73
C LYS A 36 -1.92 7.72 -14.20
N VAL A 37 -1.94 6.45 -14.60
CA VAL A 37 -2.93 5.47 -14.22
C VAL A 37 -2.23 4.37 -13.45
N ILE A 38 -2.69 4.10 -12.25
CA ILE A 38 -2.38 2.88 -11.52
C ILE A 38 -3.59 1.95 -11.62
N LYS A 39 -3.35 0.69 -11.97
CA LYS A 39 -4.33 -0.39 -11.84
C LYS A 39 -3.83 -1.37 -10.81
N ASP A 40 -4.54 -1.50 -9.72
CA ASP A 40 -4.21 -2.39 -8.63
C ASP A 40 -5.36 -3.34 -8.31
N VAL A 41 -5.04 -4.32 -7.48
CA VAL A 41 -6.02 -5.18 -6.81
C VAL A 41 -5.65 -5.27 -5.34
N ILE A 42 -6.65 -5.44 -4.49
CA ILE A 42 -6.41 -5.75 -3.08
C ILE A 42 -5.82 -7.16 -3.00
N GLU A 43 -4.60 -7.26 -2.48
CA GLU A 43 -3.90 -8.53 -2.26
C GLU A 43 -4.20 -9.06 -0.85
N ALA A 44 -4.26 -8.19 0.15
CA ALA A 44 -4.57 -8.55 1.53
C ALA A 44 -5.28 -7.43 2.29
N ILE A 45 -6.13 -7.81 3.25
CA ILE A 45 -6.72 -6.94 4.26
C ILE A 45 -6.47 -7.61 5.61
N ASP A 46 -5.92 -6.87 6.56
CA ASP A 46 -5.75 -7.27 7.95
C ASP A 46 -6.52 -6.27 8.82
N GLU A 47 -7.74 -6.64 9.20
CA GLU A 47 -8.61 -5.79 10.01
C GLU A 47 -8.08 -5.60 11.44
N GLU A 48 -7.43 -6.62 12.01
CA GLU A 48 -6.88 -6.59 13.37
C GLU A 48 -5.74 -5.57 13.47
N ASN A 49 -4.87 -5.56 12.47
CA ASN A 49 -3.75 -4.62 12.38
C ASN A 49 -4.08 -3.37 11.56
N LYS A 50 -5.32 -3.17 11.12
CA LYS A 50 -5.75 -2.02 10.29
C LYS A 50 -4.80 -1.78 9.10
N SER A 51 -4.56 -2.84 8.33
CA SER A 51 -3.65 -2.83 7.19
C SER A 51 -4.35 -3.29 5.91
N VAL A 52 -4.01 -2.67 4.79
CA VAL A 52 -4.41 -3.11 3.44
C VAL A 52 -3.19 -3.14 2.54
N THR A 53 -3.00 -4.23 1.80
CA THR A 53 -1.97 -4.38 0.79
C THR A 53 -2.59 -4.46 -0.59
N PHE A 54 -2.10 -3.62 -1.49
CA PHE A 54 -2.46 -3.55 -2.89
C PHE A 54 -1.31 -4.10 -3.74
N LYS A 55 -1.65 -4.92 -4.74
CA LYS A 55 -0.74 -5.36 -5.78
C LYS A 55 -1.03 -4.60 -7.06
N VAL A 56 -0.02 -3.90 -7.58
CA VAL A 56 -0.15 -3.22 -8.87
C VAL A 56 -0.06 -4.25 -10.00
N ILE A 57 -1.06 -4.23 -10.88
CA ILE A 57 -1.21 -5.20 -11.98
C ILE A 57 -1.24 -4.55 -13.37
N GLY A 58 -1.22 -3.22 -13.45
CA GLY A 58 -1.12 -2.51 -14.73
C GLY A 58 -1.00 -1.00 -14.57
N GLY A 59 -0.91 -0.32 -15.71
CA GLY A 59 -0.74 1.13 -15.79
C GLY A 59 0.72 1.57 -15.78
N ASP A 60 0.96 2.88 -15.67
CA ASP A 60 2.27 3.51 -15.87
C ASP A 60 3.35 2.97 -14.91
N VAL A 61 2.97 2.59 -13.69
CA VAL A 61 3.90 2.01 -12.70
C VAL A 61 4.52 0.70 -13.21
N THR A 62 3.73 -0.12 -13.92
CA THR A 62 4.22 -1.40 -14.48
C THR A 62 5.14 -1.21 -15.68
N GLU A 63 5.28 0.01 -16.21
CA GLU A 63 6.26 0.33 -17.25
C GLU A 63 7.68 0.41 -16.67
N LEU A 64 7.82 0.85 -15.41
CA LEU A 64 9.09 1.09 -14.73
C LEU A 64 9.49 -0.06 -13.79
N TYR A 65 8.52 -0.69 -13.14
CA TYR A 65 8.75 -1.74 -12.14
C TYR A 65 8.18 -3.08 -12.60
N ARG A 66 8.92 -4.18 -12.35
CA ARG A 66 8.50 -5.57 -12.63
C ARG A 66 7.42 -6.01 -11.65
N THR A 67 7.62 -5.67 -10.38
CA THR A 67 6.66 -5.90 -9.30
C THR A 67 6.53 -4.61 -8.50
N PHE A 68 5.32 -4.34 -8.02
CA PHE A 68 5.07 -3.20 -7.14
C PHE A 68 3.90 -3.54 -6.21
N LYS A 69 4.11 -3.39 -4.91
CA LYS A 69 3.10 -3.53 -3.86
C LYS A 69 3.08 -2.29 -3.00
N ILE A 70 1.89 -1.93 -2.55
CA ILE A 70 1.64 -0.79 -1.68
C ILE A 70 0.92 -1.32 -0.45
N THR A 71 1.49 -1.09 0.72
CA THR A 71 0.83 -1.41 2.00
C THR A 71 0.55 -0.12 2.75
N VAL A 72 -0.69 0.03 3.23
CA VAL A 72 -1.12 1.10 4.12
C VAL A 72 -1.46 0.48 5.46
N HIS A 73 -0.74 0.88 6.50
CA HIS A 73 -0.97 0.43 7.87
C HIS A 73 -1.30 1.62 8.77
N VAL A 74 -2.30 1.48 9.62
CA VAL A 74 -2.72 2.52 10.57
C VAL A 74 -2.52 2.04 12.01
N ASP A 75 -1.52 2.59 12.70
CA ASP A 75 -1.33 2.37 14.12
C ASP A 75 -2.10 3.41 14.93
N THR A 76 -2.97 2.94 15.83
CA THR A 76 -3.75 3.79 16.74
C THR A 76 -3.53 3.41 18.21
N LYS A 77 -2.45 2.67 18.52
CA LYS A 77 -2.17 2.15 19.86
C LYS A 77 -1.40 3.15 20.74
N GLY A 78 -0.76 4.16 20.14
CA GLY A 78 -0.01 5.21 20.82
C GLY A 78 -0.82 6.47 21.12
N GLU A 79 -0.13 7.52 21.59
CA GLU A 79 -0.75 8.85 21.83
C GLU A 79 -1.22 9.52 20.53
N ASN A 80 -0.56 9.20 19.41
CA ASN A 80 -0.89 9.70 18.09
C ASN A 80 -1.30 8.54 17.17
N ASN A 81 -2.17 8.82 16.21
CA ASN A 81 -2.42 7.91 15.10
C ASN A 81 -1.29 8.06 14.07
N LEU A 82 -0.73 6.94 13.60
CA LEU A 82 0.33 6.91 12.60
C LEU A 82 -0.12 6.12 11.38
N VAL A 83 -0.06 6.76 10.22
CA VAL A 83 -0.24 6.08 8.92
C VAL A 83 1.14 5.77 8.35
N THR A 84 1.39 4.51 8.04
CA THR A 84 2.63 4.05 7.40
C THR A 84 2.31 3.55 5.99
N TRP A 85 2.93 4.19 4.99
CA TRP A 85 2.97 3.70 3.62
C TRP A 85 4.25 2.89 3.41
N THR A 86 4.14 1.71 2.83
CA THR A 86 5.29 0.85 2.49
C THR A 86 5.20 0.45 1.03
N PHE A 87 6.26 0.72 0.28
CA PHE A 87 6.39 0.32 -1.12
C PHE A 87 7.41 -0.80 -1.24
N GLU A 88 6.97 -1.95 -1.76
CA GLU A 88 7.84 -3.07 -2.08
C GLU A 88 7.87 -3.22 -3.61
N TYR A 89 9.04 -3.13 -4.21
CA TYR A 89 9.15 -3.05 -5.66
C TYR A 89 10.43 -3.69 -6.20
N GLU A 90 10.35 -4.10 -7.46
CA GLU A 90 11.49 -4.56 -8.25
C GLU A 90 11.59 -3.71 -9.51
N LYS A 91 12.70 -3.00 -9.69
CA LYS A 91 12.96 -2.18 -10.88
C LYS A 91 13.16 -3.05 -12.12
N LYS A 92 12.79 -2.55 -13.30
CA LYS A 92 13.08 -3.25 -14.56
C LYS A 92 14.55 -3.20 -14.97
N SER A 93 15.24 -2.12 -14.62
CA SER A 93 16.67 -1.89 -14.81
C SER A 93 17.22 -0.97 -13.70
N GLU A 94 18.54 -0.89 -13.57
CA GLU A 94 19.21 -0.05 -12.56
C GLU A 94 19.00 1.46 -12.79
N ASP A 95 18.73 1.87 -14.03
CA ASP A 95 18.48 3.27 -14.40
C ASP A 95 17.11 3.81 -13.94
N VAL A 96 16.20 2.91 -13.54
CA VAL A 96 14.89 3.32 -13.03
C VAL A 96 15.06 3.94 -11.65
N GLU A 97 14.51 5.13 -11.45
CA GLU A 97 14.57 5.81 -10.16
C GLU A 97 13.70 5.12 -9.09
N ASP A 98 13.99 5.40 -7.82
CA ASP A 98 13.12 5.00 -6.72
C ASP A 98 11.78 5.77 -6.80
N PRO A 99 10.67 5.19 -6.34
CA PRO A 99 9.32 5.76 -6.48
C PRO A 99 9.05 6.93 -5.51
N ASN A 100 10.02 7.83 -5.30
CA ASN A 100 9.94 8.94 -4.35
C ASN A 100 8.79 9.90 -4.69
N THR A 101 8.56 10.20 -5.98
CA THR A 101 7.43 11.03 -6.39
C THR A 101 6.08 10.39 -6.04
N LEU A 102 5.97 9.07 -6.15
CA LEU A 102 4.75 8.35 -5.75
C LEU A 102 4.60 8.34 -4.22
N MET A 103 5.71 8.33 -3.47
CA MET A 103 5.70 8.42 -2.01
C MET A 103 5.23 9.81 -1.55
N ASP A 104 5.73 10.88 -2.18
CA ASP A 104 5.27 12.25 -1.93
C ASP A 104 3.77 12.40 -2.19
N PHE A 105 3.27 11.77 -3.27
CA PHE A 105 1.85 11.72 -3.57
C PHE A 105 1.05 11.00 -2.45
N ALA A 106 1.49 9.82 -2.01
CA ALA A 106 0.82 9.09 -0.92
C ALA A 106 0.78 9.87 0.40
N ILE A 107 1.84 10.62 0.70
CA ILE A 107 1.90 11.53 1.84
C ILE A 107 0.88 12.66 1.69
N ASN A 108 0.77 13.27 0.50
CA ASN A 108 -0.19 14.35 0.26
C ASN A 108 -1.65 13.86 0.34
N VAL A 109 -1.96 12.69 -0.22
CA VAL A 109 -3.27 12.04 -0.05
C VAL A 109 -3.60 11.85 1.43
N SER A 110 -2.64 11.40 2.23
CA SER A 110 -2.83 11.21 3.68
C SER A 110 -3.15 12.52 4.40
N LYS A 111 -2.46 13.62 4.06
CA LYS A 111 -2.72 14.96 4.61
C LYS A 111 -4.09 15.50 4.19
N ASP A 112 -4.51 15.25 2.96
CA ASP A 112 -5.82 15.69 2.47
C ASP A 112 -6.96 14.95 3.20
N ILE A 113 -6.82 13.62 3.38
CA ILE A 113 -7.75 12.81 4.17
C ILE A 113 -7.78 13.29 5.63
N GLU A 114 -6.60 13.51 6.24
CA GLU A 114 -6.50 14.05 7.60
C GLU A 114 -7.22 15.40 7.72
N SER A 115 -6.95 16.35 6.80
CA SER A 115 -7.57 17.67 6.79
C SER A 115 -9.09 17.60 6.65
N HIS A 116 -9.60 16.65 5.87
CA HIS A 116 -11.03 16.42 5.71
C HIS A 116 -11.67 15.89 7.01
N HIS A 117 -11.01 14.95 7.69
CA HIS A 117 -11.54 14.35 8.92
C HIS A 117 -11.34 15.20 10.19
N LEU A 118 -10.37 16.12 10.22
CA LEU A 118 -10.19 17.07 11.33
C LEU A 118 -11.20 18.24 11.31
N LYS A 119 -11.86 18.49 10.17
CA LYS A 119 -12.85 19.56 10.01
C LYS A 119 -14.29 19.11 10.30
N SER A 120 -14.48 17.87 10.73
CA SER A 120 -15.79 17.26 11.07
C SER A 120 -15.98 17.19 12.58
#